data_AF-A0A660WI36-F1
#
_entry.id   AF-A0A660WI36-F1
#
_cell.length_a   1.000
_cell.length_b   1.000
_cell.length_c   1.000
_cell.angle_alpha   90.00
_cell.angle_beta   90.00
_cell.angle_gamma   90.00
#
_symmetry.space_group_name_H-M   'P 1'
#
loop_
_entity.id
_entity.type
_entity.pdbx_description
1 polymer ?
#
loop_
_entity_poly.entity_id
_entity_poly.type
_entity_poly.pdbx_seq_one_letter_code
_entity_poly.pdbx_strand_id
1 'polypeptide(L)'
;VGSLDICILFGYPGSIISTWQRAGRVGRGYKNSVVIFMGLSDALDKYFLRKPEEFLKREYEDVIINFENEIITENHLKCACFEMPFKQEDTKFYGDFVKEILDKNFKKTFDGRYFYSGRYPHREINLRTIGEIFSIVEINTEKIIGEIEENKVYYDCHPGAIYLHHGNKYQVLFINSEKKNVIVEKVDAKYYTQVNWWEKIEILETLKEKGDVFKFKFGKIEVTTNFVSYEKRREKDKTLMGLYQLNLPSLKFQTQSLWIEIPEEIIEKFKKKKIDFHGSIHATEHSIIGVFPLEVPSDRMDIGGYSFPFHNQTQKATIFIYDGYPGGIGITKAGFERIEKIIEYAIETVENCKCEIGCPSCIQSPKCGNNNRPLDKNGCIELLKTISESI
;
A
#
# COMPACT_ATOMS: atom_id res chain seq x y z
N VAL A 1 -9.61 -20.02 -23.22
CA VAL A 1 -9.61 -20.54 -21.83
C VAL A 1 -10.45 -21.82 -21.83
N GLY A 2 -9.90 -22.97 -21.43
CA GLY A 2 -10.60 -24.27 -21.47
C GLY A 2 -9.78 -25.45 -22.02
N SER A 3 -8.61 -25.19 -22.62
CA SER A 3 -7.73 -26.18 -23.24
C SER A 3 -6.29 -26.10 -22.73
N LEU A 4 -6.07 -25.42 -21.61
CA LEU A 4 -4.72 -25.24 -21.09
C LEU A 4 -4.33 -26.50 -20.30
N ASP A 5 -3.22 -27.11 -20.71
CA ASP A 5 -2.66 -28.30 -20.05
C ASP A 5 -1.64 -27.92 -18.95
N ILE A 6 -1.02 -26.73 -19.06
CA ILE A 6 0.06 -26.28 -18.16
C ILE A 6 -0.22 -24.84 -17.69
N CYS A 7 -0.12 -24.64 -16.37
CA CYS A 7 -0.15 -23.33 -15.73
C CYS A 7 1.20 -23.07 -15.09
N ILE A 8 1.83 -21.95 -15.42
CA ILE A 8 3.05 -21.49 -14.75
C ILE A 8 2.68 -20.28 -13.90
N LEU A 9 2.76 -20.42 -12.59
CA LEU A 9 2.62 -19.33 -11.63
C LEU A 9 4.01 -18.71 -11.45
N PHE A 10 4.23 -17.55 -12.08
CA PHE A 10 5.45 -16.78 -11.92
C PHE A 10 5.32 -15.90 -10.66
N GLY A 11 5.73 -16.47 -9.54
CA GLY A 11 5.59 -15.96 -8.19
C GLY A 11 4.20 -16.07 -7.57
N TYR A 12 4.10 -15.76 -6.27
CA TYR A 12 2.85 -15.78 -5.52
C TYR A 12 1.92 -14.66 -6.00
N PRO A 13 0.69 -14.99 -6.43
CA PRO A 13 -0.31 -14.02 -6.89
C PRO A 13 -0.82 -13.01 -5.86
N GLY A 14 -0.32 -13.03 -4.62
CA GLY A 14 -0.80 -12.19 -3.51
C GLY A 14 -1.83 -12.88 -2.60
N SER A 15 -2.62 -13.82 -3.12
CA SER A 15 -3.58 -14.62 -2.31
C SER A 15 -3.68 -16.09 -2.74
N ILE A 16 -4.07 -16.95 -1.79
CA ILE A 16 -4.39 -18.37 -1.96
C ILE A 16 -5.59 -18.49 -2.91
N ILE A 17 -6.61 -17.65 -2.75
CA ILE A 17 -7.75 -17.59 -3.69
C ILE A 17 -7.26 -17.34 -5.13
N SER A 18 -6.43 -16.32 -5.36
CA SER A 18 -5.91 -16.01 -6.70
C SER A 18 -5.05 -17.13 -7.26
N THR A 19 -4.27 -17.78 -6.41
CA THR A 19 -3.47 -18.96 -6.75
C THR A 19 -4.34 -20.08 -7.28
N TRP A 20 -5.36 -20.49 -6.52
CA TRP A 20 -6.24 -21.59 -6.92
C TRP A 20 -7.13 -21.24 -8.10
N GLN A 21 -7.56 -19.98 -8.24
CA GLN A 21 -8.26 -19.53 -9.44
C GLN A 21 -7.40 -19.59 -10.71
N ARG A 22 -6.11 -19.23 -10.60
CA ARG A 22 -5.15 -19.36 -11.72
C ARG A 22 -4.85 -20.82 -12.04
N ALA A 23 -4.63 -21.64 -11.02
CA ALA A 23 -4.42 -23.08 -11.16
C ALA A 23 -5.65 -23.78 -11.80
N GLY A 24 -6.87 -23.42 -11.40
CA GLY A 24 -8.12 -23.95 -11.96
C GLY A 24 -8.41 -23.57 -13.42
N ARG A 25 -7.52 -22.79 -14.06
CA ARG A 25 -7.56 -22.57 -15.52
C ARG A 25 -7.04 -23.76 -16.32
N VAL A 26 -6.31 -24.68 -15.69
CA VAL A 26 -5.85 -25.94 -16.29
C VAL A 26 -6.59 -27.14 -15.71
N GLY A 27 -6.53 -28.29 -16.40
CA GLY A 27 -7.13 -29.54 -15.88
C GLY A 27 -8.64 -29.67 -16.13
N ARG A 28 -9.19 -28.98 -17.14
CA ARG A 28 -10.58 -29.17 -17.57
C ARG A 28 -10.63 -30.28 -18.64
N GLY A 29 -11.01 -31.49 -18.25
CA GLY A 29 -11.16 -32.66 -19.15
C GLY A 29 -10.50 -33.92 -18.60
N TYR A 30 -10.20 -34.89 -19.48
CA TYR A 30 -9.60 -36.17 -19.10
C TYR A 30 -8.06 -36.21 -19.24
N LYS A 31 -7.44 -35.12 -19.72
CA LYS A 31 -5.98 -35.04 -19.90
C LYS A 31 -5.31 -34.64 -18.59
N ASN A 32 -4.11 -35.19 -18.36
CA ASN A 32 -3.26 -34.76 -17.26
C ASN A 32 -2.91 -33.28 -17.41
N SER A 33 -2.92 -32.55 -16.29
CA SER A 33 -2.53 -31.15 -16.23
C SER A 33 -1.42 -30.93 -15.21
N VAL A 34 -0.61 -29.89 -15.42
CA VAL A 34 0.48 -29.53 -14.52
C VAL A 34 0.37 -28.06 -14.11
N VAL A 35 0.55 -27.80 -12.82
CA VAL A 35 0.71 -26.44 -12.28
C VAL A 35 2.13 -26.33 -11.73
N ILE A 36 2.90 -25.37 -12.24
CA ILE A 36 4.27 -25.11 -11.84
C ILE A 36 4.31 -23.80 -11.08
N PHE A 37 4.71 -23.85 -9.81
CA PHE A 37 4.99 -22.65 -9.02
C PHE A 37 6.47 -22.28 -9.12
N MET A 38 6.75 -21.14 -9.75
CA MET A 38 8.09 -20.59 -9.90
C MET A 38 8.25 -19.39 -8.97
N GLY A 39 8.71 -19.66 -7.75
CA GLY A 39 8.89 -18.61 -6.74
C GLY A 39 10.03 -17.64 -7.09
N LEU A 40 9.76 -16.36 -6.87
CA LEU A 40 10.64 -15.23 -7.10
C LEU A 40 11.50 -14.94 -5.86
N SER A 41 12.07 -13.74 -5.84
CA SER A 41 12.98 -13.29 -4.79
C SER A 41 12.28 -12.48 -3.70
N ASP A 42 10.96 -12.49 -3.62
CA ASP A 42 10.22 -11.77 -2.58
C ASP A 42 9.91 -12.64 -1.34
N ALA A 43 9.43 -11.99 -0.28
CA ALA A 43 9.27 -12.61 1.03
C ALA A 43 8.21 -13.72 1.06
N LEU A 44 7.07 -13.50 0.40
CA LEU A 44 5.95 -14.44 0.39
C LEU A 44 6.32 -15.70 -0.40
N ASP A 45 6.97 -15.53 -1.55
CA ASP A 45 7.43 -16.64 -2.37
C ASP A 45 8.42 -17.53 -1.63
N LYS A 46 9.40 -16.93 -0.94
CA LYS A 46 10.36 -17.70 -0.14
C LYS A 46 9.72 -18.38 1.06
N TYR A 47 8.73 -17.74 1.69
CA TYR A 47 7.97 -18.35 2.78
C TYR A 47 7.28 -19.63 2.30
N PHE A 48 6.50 -19.57 1.21
CA PHE A 48 5.79 -20.73 0.68
C PHE A 48 6.71 -21.80 0.08
N LEU A 49 7.83 -21.43 -0.55
CA LEU A 49 8.82 -22.40 -1.02
C LEU A 49 9.47 -23.20 0.12
N ARG A 50 9.58 -22.62 1.33
CA ARG A 50 10.08 -23.34 2.51
C ARG A 50 9.01 -24.19 3.16
N LYS A 51 7.76 -23.76 3.08
CA LYS A 51 6.60 -24.43 3.68
C LYS A 51 5.55 -24.77 2.63
N PRO A 52 5.85 -25.68 1.68
CA PRO A 52 4.91 -26.05 0.64
C PRO A 52 3.65 -26.70 1.21
N GLU A 53 3.75 -27.40 2.34
CA GLU A 53 2.58 -27.97 3.01
C GLU A 53 1.62 -26.89 3.52
N GLU A 54 2.16 -25.79 4.07
CA GLU A 54 1.33 -24.68 4.54
C GLU A 54 0.62 -24.02 3.35
N PHE A 55 1.33 -23.79 2.24
CA PHE A 55 0.73 -23.28 1.01
C PHE A 55 -0.46 -24.14 0.52
N LEU A 56 -0.34 -25.47 0.60
CA LEU A 56 -1.38 -26.40 0.14
C LEU A 56 -2.54 -26.54 1.13
N LYS A 57 -2.29 -26.38 2.44
CA LYS A 57 -3.27 -26.58 3.51
C LYS A 57 -3.93 -25.29 3.99
N ARG A 58 -3.38 -24.12 3.67
CA ARG A 58 -3.90 -22.81 4.11
C ARG A 58 -5.35 -22.66 3.65
N GLU A 59 -6.19 -22.18 4.57
CA GLU A 59 -7.58 -21.85 4.25
C GLU A 59 -7.65 -20.63 3.32
N TYR A 60 -8.78 -20.50 2.64
CA TYR A 60 -9.05 -19.32 1.82
C TYR A 60 -9.21 -18.10 2.70
N GLU A 61 -8.67 -16.99 2.24
CA GLU A 61 -8.65 -15.81 3.07
C GLU A 61 -9.98 -15.04 3.05
N ASP A 62 -10.30 -14.36 4.16
CA ASP A 62 -11.50 -13.53 4.27
C ASP A 62 -11.41 -12.30 3.36
N VAL A 63 -12.47 -12.01 2.61
CA VAL A 63 -12.57 -10.75 1.87
C VAL A 63 -12.91 -9.63 2.84
N ILE A 64 -12.01 -8.66 2.95
CA ILE A 64 -12.19 -7.50 3.82
C ILE A 64 -12.96 -6.43 3.04
N ILE A 65 -14.06 -5.97 3.64
CA ILE A 65 -14.85 -4.88 3.12
C ILE A 65 -15.01 -3.84 4.22
N ASN A 66 -14.56 -2.62 3.96
CA ASN A 66 -14.75 -1.50 4.87
C ASN A 66 -15.98 -0.68 4.48
N PHE A 67 -17.11 -0.96 5.12
CA PHE A 67 -18.34 -0.17 4.96
C PHE A 67 -18.28 1.21 5.65
N GLU A 68 -17.24 1.48 6.45
CA GLU A 68 -17.05 2.73 7.19
C GLU A 68 -16.10 3.70 6.46
N ASN A 69 -15.72 3.45 5.21
CA ASN A 69 -14.93 4.41 4.43
C ASN A 69 -15.78 5.64 4.11
N GLU A 70 -15.46 6.78 4.72
CA GLU A 70 -16.26 8.00 4.62
C GLU A 70 -16.42 8.50 3.18
N ILE A 71 -15.36 8.39 2.38
CA ILE A 71 -15.30 8.90 1.01
C ILE A 71 -16.18 8.05 0.09
N ILE A 72 -16.06 6.72 0.16
CA ILE A 72 -16.88 5.80 -0.61
C ILE A 72 -18.36 5.99 -0.22
N THR A 73 -18.64 6.01 1.08
CA THR A 73 -19.99 6.16 1.61
C THR A 73 -20.62 7.49 1.19
N GLU A 74 -19.90 8.61 1.32
CA GLU A 74 -20.41 9.92 0.87
C GLU A 74 -20.72 9.93 -0.64
N ASN A 75 -19.85 9.36 -1.46
CA ASN A 75 -20.07 9.26 -2.91
C ASN A 75 -21.31 8.43 -3.25
N HIS A 76 -21.49 7.28 -2.60
CA HIS A 76 -22.69 6.47 -2.80
C HIS A 76 -23.96 7.16 -2.26
N LEU A 77 -23.87 7.91 -1.15
CA LEU A 77 -24.98 8.70 -0.64
C LEU A 77 -25.36 9.84 -1.59
N LYS A 78 -24.41 10.46 -2.31
CA LYS A 78 -24.70 11.43 -3.38
C LYS A 78 -25.55 10.80 -4.47
N CYS A 79 -25.18 9.61 -4.93
CA CYS A 79 -25.98 8.86 -5.91
C CYS A 79 -27.37 8.50 -5.36
N ALA A 80 -27.43 7.89 -4.17
CA ALA A 80 -28.69 7.48 -3.56
C ALA A 80 -29.65 8.67 -3.36
N CYS A 81 -29.16 9.78 -2.80
CA CYS A 81 -29.95 10.99 -2.55
C CYS A 81 -30.33 11.75 -3.84
N PHE A 82 -29.63 11.50 -4.96
CA PHE A 82 -29.98 12.04 -6.27
C PHE A 82 -31.09 11.20 -6.94
N GLU A 83 -31.02 9.87 -6.80
CA GLU A 83 -32.04 8.95 -7.31
C GLU A 83 -33.37 9.09 -6.55
N MET A 84 -33.30 9.17 -5.21
CA MET A 84 -34.46 9.34 -4.35
C MET A 84 -34.08 10.01 -3.02
N PRO A 85 -34.85 10.99 -2.51
CA PRO A 85 -34.56 11.60 -1.22
C PRO A 85 -34.50 10.55 -0.09
N PHE A 86 -33.37 10.52 0.60
CA PHE A 86 -33.01 9.50 1.60
C PHE A 86 -33.70 9.78 2.94
N LYS A 87 -34.35 8.76 3.52
CA LYS A 87 -35.05 8.92 4.80
C LYS A 87 -34.11 8.66 5.96
N GLN A 88 -34.26 9.41 7.03
CA GLN A 88 -33.46 9.19 8.23
C GLN A 88 -33.72 7.80 8.85
N GLU A 89 -34.92 7.22 8.68
CA GLU A 89 -35.18 5.85 9.16
C GLU A 89 -34.34 4.78 8.45
N ASP A 90 -33.84 5.06 7.24
CA ASP A 90 -33.06 4.10 6.46
C ASP A 90 -31.63 3.98 6.98
N THR A 91 -31.15 4.90 7.83
CA THR A 91 -29.80 4.81 8.44
C THR A 91 -29.64 3.56 9.29
N LYS A 92 -30.73 2.98 9.81
CA LYS A 92 -30.71 1.71 10.58
C LYS A 92 -30.11 0.53 9.81
N PHE A 93 -30.14 0.57 8.47
CA PHE A 93 -29.59 -0.49 7.62
C PHE A 93 -28.09 -0.34 7.37
N TYR A 94 -27.54 0.86 7.57
CA TYR A 94 -26.17 1.21 7.19
C TYR A 94 -25.29 1.63 8.39
N GLY A 95 -25.91 1.86 9.55
CA GLY A 95 -25.22 2.26 10.79
C GLY A 95 -25.25 3.77 11.04
N ASP A 96 -24.95 4.15 12.28
CA ASP A 96 -25.00 5.55 12.73
C ASP A 96 -24.00 6.46 12.01
N PHE A 97 -22.89 5.90 11.55
CA PHE A 97 -21.87 6.63 10.77
C PHE A 97 -22.44 7.30 9.50
N VAL A 98 -23.40 6.65 8.83
CA VAL A 98 -24.08 7.24 7.66
C VAL A 98 -24.87 8.50 8.03
N LYS A 99 -25.47 8.52 9.22
CA LYS A 99 -26.21 9.68 9.71
C LYS A 99 -25.30 10.89 9.88
N GLU A 100 -24.09 10.68 10.41
CA GLU A 100 -23.11 11.76 10.59
C GLU A 100 -22.71 12.38 9.24
N ILE A 101 -22.46 11.56 8.21
CA ILE A 101 -22.18 12.04 6.85
C ILE A 101 -23.37 12.82 6.28
N LEU A 102 -24.58 12.30 6.43
CA LEU A 102 -25.80 12.93 5.93
C LEU A 102 -26.04 14.30 6.58
N ASP A 103 -25.96 14.38 7.91
CA ASP A 103 -26.15 15.63 8.65
C ASP A 103 -25.07 16.67 8.33
N LYS A 104 -23.84 16.24 8.02
CA LYS A 104 -22.71 17.13 7.71
C LYS A 104 -22.73 17.65 6.27
N ASN A 105 -23.03 16.78 5.29
CA ASN A 105 -22.76 17.05 3.88
C ASN A 105 -24.02 17.21 3.02
N PHE A 106 -25.21 16.89 3.52
CA PHE A 106 -26.45 16.87 2.74
C PHE A 106 -27.51 17.83 3.31
N LYS A 107 -28.40 18.29 2.43
CA LYS A 107 -29.51 19.17 2.82
C LYS A 107 -30.78 18.37 3.03
N LYS A 108 -31.66 18.87 3.90
CA LYS A 108 -32.97 18.27 4.17
C LYS A 108 -34.07 18.98 3.36
N THR A 109 -35.01 18.19 2.85
CA THR A 109 -36.30 18.66 2.33
C THR A 109 -37.20 19.12 3.47
N PHE A 110 -38.34 19.76 3.16
CA PHE A 110 -39.29 20.22 4.18
C PHE A 110 -39.87 19.07 5.03
N ASP A 111 -40.01 17.88 4.45
CA ASP A 111 -40.45 16.65 5.12
C ASP A 111 -39.31 15.85 5.77
N GLY A 112 -38.11 16.44 5.90
CA GLY A 112 -37.01 15.88 6.69
C GLY A 112 -36.13 14.85 5.99
N ARG A 113 -36.30 14.63 4.68
CA ARG A 113 -35.47 13.69 3.89
C ARG A 113 -34.21 14.37 3.36
N TYR A 114 -33.11 13.65 3.30
CA TYR A 114 -31.88 14.17 2.71
C TYR A 114 -31.94 14.13 1.19
N PHE A 115 -31.42 15.15 0.53
CA PHE A 115 -31.32 15.18 -0.93
C PHE A 115 -29.97 15.75 -1.37
N TYR A 116 -29.55 15.34 -2.58
CA TYR A 116 -28.35 15.87 -3.23
C TYR A 116 -28.77 16.94 -4.26
N SER A 117 -28.21 18.15 -4.14
CA SER A 117 -28.57 19.28 -5.02
C SER A 117 -27.68 19.43 -6.26
N GLY A 118 -26.65 18.60 -6.40
CA GLY A 118 -25.75 18.63 -7.56
C GLY A 118 -26.34 17.91 -8.78
N ARG A 119 -25.54 17.77 -9.85
CA ARG A 119 -25.97 17.13 -11.11
C ARG A 119 -25.25 15.80 -11.31
N TYR A 120 -26.00 14.75 -11.64
CA TYR A 120 -25.52 13.44 -12.14
C TYR A 120 -24.26 12.89 -11.43
N PRO A 121 -24.27 12.69 -10.10
CA PRO A 121 -23.10 12.26 -9.33
C PRO A 121 -22.49 10.93 -9.84
N HIS A 122 -23.32 10.04 -10.38
CA HIS A 122 -22.89 8.76 -10.96
C HIS A 122 -21.91 8.90 -12.14
N ARG A 123 -21.79 10.07 -12.77
CA ARG A 123 -20.83 10.31 -13.86
C ARG A 123 -19.44 10.68 -13.35
N GLU A 124 -19.34 11.15 -12.12
CA GLU A 124 -18.11 11.63 -11.51
C GLU A 124 -17.46 10.59 -10.58
N ILE A 125 -18.21 9.55 -10.20
CA ILE A 125 -17.77 8.52 -9.26
C ILE A 125 -17.25 7.29 -10.02
N ASN A 126 -16.00 6.92 -9.76
CA ASN A 126 -15.41 5.68 -10.22
C ASN A 126 -15.57 4.58 -9.15
N LEU A 127 -16.04 3.40 -9.56
CA LEU A 127 -16.24 2.26 -8.63
C LEU A 127 -14.96 1.49 -8.31
N ARG A 128 -13.92 1.64 -9.14
CA ARG A 128 -12.68 0.86 -9.04
C ARG A 128 -11.53 1.63 -8.41
N THR A 129 -11.57 2.96 -8.49
CA THR A 129 -10.49 3.84 -8.05
C THR A 129 -11.06 4.93 -7.16
N ILE A 130 -10.40 5.19 -6.04
CA ILE A 130 -10.68 6.34 -5.19
C ILE A 130 -9.79 7.49 -5.66
N GLY A 131 -10.39 8.59 -6.09
CA GLY A 131 -9.68 9.77 -6.59
C GLY A 131 -9.73 9.95 -8.09
N GLU A 132 -8.93 10.89 -8.59
CA GLU A 132 -8.94 11.29 -10.00
C GLU A 132 -7.98 10.45 -10.86
N ILE A 133 -8.24 10.40 -12.16
CA ILE A 133 -7.41 9.70 -13.15
C ILE A 133 -6.84 10.74 -14.11
N PHE A 134 -5.56 10.58 -14.43
CA PHE A 134 -4.83 11.38 -15.40
C PHE A 134 -4.62 10.60 -16.69
N SER A 135 -4.90 11.21 -17.84
CA SER A 135 -4.58 10.63 -19.15
C SER A 135 -3.12 10.90 -19.52
N ILE A 136 -2.41 9.90 -20.01
CA ILE A 136 -1.03 10.04 -20.50
C ILE A 136 -1.09 10.24 -22.01
N VAL A 137 -0.62 11.40 -22.48
CA VAL A 137 -0.75 11.83 -23.88
C VAL A 137 0.62 12.04 -24.50
N GLU A 138 0.86 11.39 -25.64
CA GLU A 138 2.07 11.60 -26.43
C GLU A 138 1.98 12.92 -27.21
N ILE A 139 2.93 13.84 -27.01
CA ILE A 139 2.90 15.19 -27.59
C ILE A 139 2.91 15.21 -29.12
N ASN A 140 3.66 14.31 -29.76
CA ASN A 140 3.87 14.34 -31.21
C ASN A 140 2.68 13.77 -32.00
N THR A 141 1.89 12.89 -31.38
CA THR A 141 0.77 12.21 -32.06
C THR A 141 -0.59 12.58 -31.48
N GLU A 142 -0.60 13.29 -30.34
CA GLU A 142 -1.77 13.58 -29.50
C GLU A 142 -2.55 12.33 -29.08
N LYS A 143 -1.92 11.15 -29.16
CA LYS A 143 -2.56 9.90 -28.76
C LYS A 143 -2.49 9.72 -27.26
N ILE A 144 -3.62 9.33 -26.68
CA ILE A 144 -3.68 8.81 -25.32
C ILE A 144 -3.04 7.41 -25.35
N ILE A 145 -1.93 7.26 -24.64
CA ILE A 145 -1.22 5.97 -24.53
C ILE A 145 -1.63 5.21 -23.29
N GLY A 146 -2.14 5.88 -22.25
CA GLY A 146 -2.56 5.22 -21.02
C GLY A 146 -3.21 6.16 -20.04
N GLU A 147 -3.51 5.63 -18.86
CA GLU A 147 -4.11 6.34 -17.74
C GLU A 147 -3.34 6.01 -16.45
N ILE A 148 -3.32 6.94 -15.51
CA ILE A 148 -2.68 6.77 -14.21
C ILE A 148 -3.50 7.45 -13.10
N GLU A 149 -3.55 6.84 -11.93
CA GLU A 149 -4.23 7.38 -10.75
C GLU A 149 -3.46 8.58 -10.20
N GLU A 150 -4.17 9.63 -9.75
CA GLU A 150 -3.59 10.86 -9.23
C GLU A 150 -2.50 10.64 -8.16
N ASN A 151 -2.76 9.72 -7.22
CA ASN A 151 -1.83 9.37 -6.14
C ASN A 151 -0.53 8.71 -6.62
N LYS A 152 -0.46 8.24 -7.88
CA LYS A 152 0.71 7.62 -8.51
C LYS A 152 1.41 8.55 -9.50
N VAL A 153 0.78 9.66 -9.90
CA VAL A 153 1.31 10.58 -10.92
C VAL A 153 2.71 11.07 -10.56
N TYR A 154 2.97 11.50 -9.33
CA TYR A 154 4.30 12.01 -8.98
C TYR A 154 5.35 10.91 -8.74
N TYR A 155 4.92 9.67 -8.55
CA TYR A 155 5.84 8.54 -8.45
C TYR A 155 6.35 8.13 -9.83
N ASP A 156 5.43 7.90 -10.77
CA ASP A 156 5.75 7.30 -12.08
C ASP A 156 5.85 8.32 -13.21
N CYS A 157 5.26 9.50 -13.03
CA CYS A 157 5.08 10.51 -14.06
C CYS A 157 5.48 11.93 -13.60
N HIS A 158 6.38 12.08 -12.63
CA HIS A 158 6.95 13.40 -12.33
C HIS A 158 7.66 13.99 -13.57
N PRO A 159 7.77 15.33 -13.71
CA PRO A 159 8.52 15.94 -14.81
C PRO A 159 9.94 15.39 -14.87
N GLY A 160 10.36 14.96 -16.06
CA GLY A 160 11.64 14.30 -16.31
C GLY A 160 11.68 12.78 -16.07
N ALA A 161 10.60 12.17 -15.59
CA ALA A 161 10.49 10.71 -15.41
C ALA A 161 10.57 9.98 -16.75
N ILE A 162 11.06 8.74 -16.72
CA ILE A 162 10.95 7.78 -17.82
C ILE A 162 9.81 6.82 -17.52
N TYR A 163 8.69 7.02 -18.20
CA TYR A 163 7.51 6.17 -18.16
C TYR A 163 7.66 5.02 -19.17
N LEU A 164 7.47 3.77 -18.72
CA LEU A 164 7.55 2.59 -19.56
C LEU A 164 6.15 2.08 -19.91
N HIS A 165 5.82 2.02 -21.19
CA HIS A 165 4.52 1.57 -21.67
C HIS A 165 4.66 0.59 -22.82
N HIS A 166 4.22 -0.66 -22.60
CA HIS A 166 4.35 -1.78 -23.56
C HIS A 166 5.77 -1.90 -24.16
N GLY A 167 6.81 -1.76 -23.33
CA GLY A 167 8.22 -1.84 -23.74
C GLY A 167 8.78 -0.59 -24.42
N ASN A 168 7.94 0.41 -24.73
CA ASN A 168 8.38 1.71 -25.23
C ASN A 168 8.61 2.66 -24.06
N LYS A 169 9.64 3.50 -24.17
CA LYS A 169 9.97 4.50 -23.15
C LYS A 169 9.50 5.88 -23.59
N TYR A 170 8.96 6.60 -22.63
CA TYR A 170 8.47 7.95 -22.81
C TYR A 170 9.05 8.83 -21.71
N GLN A 171 9.63 9.96 -22.08
CA GLN A 171 10.03 10.98 -21.11
C GLN A 171 8.83 11.87 -20.80
N VAL A 172 8.56 12.07 -19.51
CA VAL A 172 7.53 13.00 -19.08
C VAL A 172 8.05 14.43 -19.19
N LEU A 173 7.31 15.26 -19.91
CA LEU A 173 7.65 16.68 -20.11
C LEU A 173 7.08 17.52 -18.97
N PHE A 174 5.78 17.43 -18.74
CA PHE A 174 5.08 18.12 -17.66
C PHE A 174 3.75 17.46 -17.35
N ILE A 175 3.19 17.81 -16.18
CA ILE A 175 1.87 17.38 -15.73
C ILE A 175 0.95 18.59 -15.81
N ASN A 176 -0.20 18.43 -16.45
CA ASN A 176 -1.27 19.41 -16.45
C ASN A 176 -2.36 18.98 -15.46
N SER A 177 -2.31 19.52 -14.24
CA SER A 177 -3.28 19.22 -13.19
C SER A 177 -4.69 19.71 -13.52
N GLU A 178 -4.83 20.83 -14.23
CA GLU A 178 -6.16 21.38 -14.60
C GLU A 178 -6.88 20.49 -15.61
N LYS A 179 -6.15 20.01 -16.63
CA LYS A 179 -6.69 19.13 -17.68
C LYS A 179 -6.58 17.64 -17.33
N LYS A 180 -6.00 17.31 -16.17
CA LYS A 180 -5.76 15.93 -15.71
C LYS A 180 -5.05 15.10 -16.76
N ASN A 181 -3.95 15.61 -17.30
CA ASN A 181 -3.14 14.85 -18.23
C ASN A 181 -1.64 15.00 -17.99
N VAL A 182 -0.90 13.97 -18.37
CA VAL A 182 0.56 13.90 -18.34
C VAL A 182 1.03 13.94 -19.78
N ILE A 183 1.84 14.94 -20.13
CA ILE A 183 2.36 15.08 -21.49
C ILE A 183 3.72 14.41 -21.57
N VAL A 184 3.85 13.48 -22.52
CA VAL A 184 5.04 12.66 -22.68
C VAL A 184 5.57 12.69 -24.11
N GLU A 185 6.85 12.39 -24.27
CA GLU A 185 7.51 12.25 -25.56
C GLU A 185 8.24 10.91 -25.64
N LYS A 186 8.12 10.20 -26.76
CA LYS A 186 8.82 8.93 -26.98
C LYS A 186 10.32 9.16 -27.04
N VAL A 187 11.08 8.35 -26.30
CA VAL A 187 12.54 8.47 -26.19
C VAL A 187 13.22 7.10 -26.23
N ASP A 188 14.39 7.02 -26.87
CA ASP A 188 15.28 5.87 -26.76
C ASP A 188 16.32 6.09 -25.63
N ALA A 189 15.83 6.10 -24.39
CA ALA A 189 16.66 6.27 -23.21
C ALA A 189 17.28 4.93 -22.77
N LYS A 190 18.59 4.91 -22.47
CA LYS A 190 19.30 3.75 -21.87
C LYS A 190 19.43 3.85 -20.34
N TYR A 191 18.53 4.60 -19.74
CA TYR A 191 18.46 4.88 -18.31
C TYR A 191 17.00 4.85 -17.85
N TYR A 192 16.81 4.61 -16.56
CA TYR A 192 15.53 4.76 -15.88
C TYR A 192 15.62 5.87 -14.84
N THR A 193 14.47 6.33 -14.37
CA THR A 193 14.36 7.33 -13.31
C THR A 193 13.85 6.71 -12.03
N GLN A 194 14.29 7.24 -10.91
CA GLN A 194 13.82 6.85 -9.60
C GLN A 194 13.61 8.08 -8.73
N VAL A 195 12.39 8.28 -8.26
CA VAL A 195 12.02 9.44 -7.45
C VAL A 195 12.40 9.25 -5.99
N ASN A 196 12.87 10.33 -5.36
CA ASN A 196 13.19 10.41 -3.95
C ASN A 196 12.12 11.24 -3.25
N TRP A 197 11.55 10.68 -2.18
CA TRP A 197 10.46 11.28 -1.44
C TRP A 197 10.55 10.90 0.04
N TRP A 198 9.85 11.66 0.87
CA TRP A 198 9.71 11.38 2.30
C TRP A 198 8.30 11.71 2.75
N GLU A 199 7.88 11.11 3.85
CA GLU A 199 6.54 11.29 4.40
C GLU A 199 6.57 11.99 5.75
N LYS A 200 5.58 12.86 5.92
CA LYS A 200 5.15 13.33 7.23
C LYS A 200 3.84 12.62 7.54
N ILE A 201 3.75 12.06 8.75
CA ILE A 201 2.51 11.46 9.25
C ILE A 201 2.01 12.31 10.41
N GLU A 202 0.72 12.61 10.42
CA GLU A 202 0.04 13.28 11.54
C GLU A 202 -1.10 12.40 12.05
N ILE A 203 -1.08 12.08 13.34
CA ILE A 203 -2.17 11.35 14.02
C ILE A 203 -3.34 12.31 14.21
N LEU A 204 -4.48 11.98 13.61
CA LEU A 204 -5.72 12.74 13.75
C LEU A 204 -6.55 12.23 14.93
N GLU A 205 -6.64 10.90 15.07
CA GLU A 205 -7.47 10.24 16.07
C GLU A 205 -6.89 8.87 16.41
N THR A 206 -6.90 8.50 17.71
CA THR A 206 -6.60 7.13 18.17
C THR A 206 -7.90 6.45 18.59
N LEU A 207 -8.22 5.33 17.94
CA LEU A 207 -9.48 4.60 18.13
C LEU A 207 -9.32 3.38 19.03
N LYS A 208 -8.19 2.67 18.92
CA LYS A 208 -7.88 1.49 19.73
C LYS A 208 -6.42 1.52 20.19
N GLU A 209 -6.17 0.91 21.34
CA GLU A 209 -4.84 0.68 21.89
C GLU A 209 -4.79 -0.69 22.56
N LYS A 210 -3.69 -1.42 22.40
CA LYS A 210 -3.37 -2.64 23.17
C LYS A 210 -1.86 -2.77 23.43
N GLY A 211 -1.50 -3.66 24.34
CA GLY A 211 -0.12 -3.92 24.75
C GLY A 211 0.32 -3.12 25.98
N ASP A 212 1.31 -3.65 26.70
CA ASP A 212 1.85 -3.04 27.91
C ASP A 212 3.17 -2.33 27.63
N VAL A 213 4.23 -3.10 27.35
CA VAL A 213 5.57 -2.59 27.03
C VAL A 213 5.54 -1.87 25.69
N PHE A 214 5.19 -2.57 24.61
CA PHE A 214 4.95 -1.94 23.31
C PHE A 214 3.48 -1.52 23.23
N LYS A 215 3.24 -0.32 22.73
CA LYS A 215 1.87 0.16 22.48
C LYS A 215 1.54 -0.01 21.02
N PHE A 216 0.61 -0.92 20.74
CA PHE A 216 -0.03 -1.06 19.45
C PHE A 216 -1.25 -0.17 19.45
N LYS A 217 -1.37 0.70 18.45
CA LYS A 217 -2.49 1.62 18.32
C LYS A 217 -3.08 1.52 16.93
N PHE A 218 -4.36 1.85 16.82
CA PHE A 218 -5.07 1.96 15.56
C PHE A 218 -5.93 3.22 15.56
N GLY A 219 -5.99 3.89 14.42
CA GLY A 219 -6.72 5.15 14.28
C GLY A 219 -6.59 5.81 12.92
N LYS A 220 -6.98 7.08 12.85
CA LYS A 220 -6.94 7.90 11.64
C LYS A 220 -5.67 8.75 11.62
N ILE A 221 -5.02 8.78 10.46
CA ILE A 221 -3.84 9.60 10.22
C ILE A 221 -3.99 10.42 8.93
N GLU A 222 -3.24 11.50 8.83
CA GLU A 222 -2.97 12.20 7.58
C GLU A 222 -1.53 11.89 7.13
N VAL A 223 -1.38 11.41 5.89
CA VAL A 223 -0.08 11.16 5.26
C VAL A 223 0.19 12.29 4.28
N THR A 224 1.32 12.97 4.44
CA THR A 224 1.81 13.98 3.51
C THR A 224 3.11 13.48 2.88
N THR A 225 3.09 13.16 1.58
CA THR A 225 4.27 12.77 0.81
C THR A 225 4.88 13.97 0.10
N ASN A 226 6.19 14.17 0.27
CA ASN A 226 6.96 15.24 -0.37
C ASN A 226 7.96 14.65 -1.37
N PHE A 227 7.88 15.08 -2.63
CA PHE A 227 8.77 14.64 -3.71
C PHE A 227 9.88 15.67 -3.90
N VAL A 228 11.12 15.30 -3.54
CA VAL A 228 12.22 16.27 -3.42
C VAL A 228 13.13 16.24 -4.64
N SER A 229 13.43 15.05 -5.16
CA SER A 229 14.34 14.90 -6.28
C SER A 229 14.09 13.59 -7.03
N TYR A 230 14.76 13.38 -8.15
CA TYR A 230 14.85 12.08 -8.78
C TYR A 230 16.26 11.80 -9.28
N GLU A 231 16.61 10.52 -9.34
CA GLU A 231 17.86 10.01 -9.85
C GLU A 231 17.67 9.49 -11.28
N LYS A 232 18.61 9.80 -12.18
CA LYS A 232 18.75 9.07 -13.44
C LYS A 232 19.78 7.97 -13.23
N ARG A 233 19.39 6.72 -13.48
CA ARG A 233 20.26 5.56 -13.32
C ARG A 233 20.40 4.80 -14.63
N ARG A 234 21.63 4.49 -15.02
CA ARG A 234 21.90 3.69 -16.22
C ARG A 234 21.31 2.30 -16.04
N GLU A 235 20.62 1.77 -17.04
CA GLU A 235 19.95 0.47 -16.91
C GLU A 235 20.91 -0.71 -16.76
N LYS A 236 22.05 -0.65 -17.47
CA LYS A 236 22.99 -1.78 -17.55
C LYS A 236 23.63 -2.12 -16.20
N ASP A 237 24.07 -1.11 -15.46
CA ASP A 237 24.89 -1.26 -14.25
C ASP A 237 24.31 -0.50 -13.05
N LYS A 238 23.15 0.14 -13.20
CA LYS A 238 22.45 0.94 -12.17
C LYS A 238 23.27 2.13 -11.66
N THR A 239 24.30 2.54 -12.39
CA THR A 239 25.14 3.69 -12.04
C THR A 239 24.31 4.98 -12.02
N LEU A 240 24.51 5.79 -10.97
CA LEU A 240 23.90 7.11 -10.87
C LEU A 240 24.51 8.04 -11.92
N MET A 241 23.69 8.51 -12.83
CA MET A 241 24.08 9.44 -13.91
C MET A 241 23.85 10.90 -13.52
N GLY A 242 22.89 11.16 -12.64
CA GLY A 242 22.58 12.51 -12.18
C GLY A 242 21.43 12.52 -11.17
N LEU A 243 21.40 13.57 -10.36
CA LEU A 243 20.35 13.87 -9.39
C LEU A 243 19.71 15.21 -9.79
N TYR A 244 18.39 15.25 -9.87
CA TYR A 244 17.63 16.40 -10.33
C TYR A 244 16.59 16.78 -9.28
N GLN A 245 16.52 18.06 -8.94
CA GLN A 245 15.55 18.57 -7.98
C GLN A 245 14.14 18.61 -8.58
N LEU A 246 13.14 18.32 -7.76
CA LEU A 246 11.72 18.45 -8.09
C LEU A 246 11.12 19.58 -7.26
N ASN A 247 10.24 20.34 -7.89
CA ASN A 247 9.41 21.32 -7.21
C ASN A 247 7.95 20.98 -7.48
N LEU A 248 7.47 19.96 -6.77
CA LEU A 248 6.11 19.44 -6.89
C LEU A 248 5.34 19.74 -5.60
N PRO A 249 4.02 19.97 -5.68
CA PRO A 249 3.20 20.06 -4.49
C PRO A 249 3.20 18.71 -3.74
N SER A 250 3.10 18.77 -2.41
CA SER A 250 2.96 17.57 -1.59
C SER A 250 1.63 16.87 -1.85
N LEU A 251 1.62 15.55 -1.90
CA LEU A 251 0.38 14.77 -1.89
C LEU A 251 -0.07 14.55 -0.45
N LYS A 252 -1.36 14.75 -0.19
CA LYS A 252 -1.95 14.59 1.13
C LYS A 252 -3.21 13.77 1.06
N PHE A 253 -3.34 12.80 1.96
CA PHE A 253 -4.59 12.08 2.13
C PHE A 253 -4.75 11.58 3.56
N GLN A 254 -6.01 11.45 4.00
CA GLN A 254 -6.36 10.87 5.28
C GLN A 254 -6.68 9.39 5.11
N THR A 255 -6.21 8.55 6.02
CA THR A 255 -6.38 7.10 5.96
C THR A 255 -6.39 6.48 7.35
N GLN A 256 -6.59 5.17 7.40
CA GLN A 256 -6.48 4.36 8.62
C GLN A 256 -5.06 3.79 8.75
N SER A 257 -4.58 3.70 9.98
CA SER A 257 -3.26 3.16 10.28
C SER A 257 -3.26 2.36 11.57
N LEU A 258 -2.44 1.31 11.58
CA LEU A 258 -1.92 0.72 12.80
C LEU A 258 -0.48 1.21 13.00
N TRP A 259 -0.11 1.51 14.24
CA TRP A 259 1.26 1.88 14.56
C TRP A 259 1.74 1.27 15.86
N ILE A 260 3.05 1.10 15.93
CA ILE A 260 3.75 0.47 17.05
C ILE A 260 4.66 1.53 17.67
N GLU A 261 4.37 1.94 18.90
CA GLU A 261 5.26 2.79 19.68
C GLU A 261 6.32 1.94 20.39
N ILE A 262 7.58 2.28 20.18
CA ILE A 262 8.74 1.57 20.72
C ILE A 262 9.23 2.32 21.98
N PRO A 263 9.35 1.64 23.13
CA PRO A 263 9.86 2.26 24.36
C PRO A 263 11.32 2.68 24.26
N GLU A 264 11.68 3.74 25.01
CA GLU A 264 13.03 4.30 25.02
C GLU A 264 14.08 3.31 25.57
N GLU A 265 13.67 2.42 26.48
CA GLU A 265 14.51 1.36 27.04
C GLU A 265 15.05 0.42 25.95
N ILE A 266 14.27 0.21 24.88
CA ILE A 266 14.69 -0.61 23.73
C ILE A 266 15.76 0.12 22.93
N ILE A 267 15.61 1.43 22.74
CA ILE A 267 16.59 2.27 22.04
C ILE A 267 17.95 2.21 22.76
N GLU A 268 17.94 2.38 24.07
CA GLU A 268 19.16 2.31 24.89
C GLU A 268 19.77 0.91 24.92
N LYS A 269 18.95 -0.15 24.90
CA LYS A 269 19.42 -1.55 24.75
C LYS A 269 20.16 -1.75 23.42
N PHE A 270 19.60 -1.24 22.31
CA PHE A 270 20.19 -1.36 20.98
C PHE A 270 21.51 -0.58 20.88
N LYS A 271 21.54 0.63 21.45
CA LYS A 271 22.75 1.46 21.53
C LYS A 271 23.87 0.79 22.30
N LYS A 272 23.58 0.18 23.46
CA LYS A 272 24.56 -0.60 24.25
C LYS A 272 25.12 -1.80 23.47
N LYS A 273 24.26 -2.46 22.68
CA LYS A 273 24.65 -3.58 21.81
C LYS A 273 25.33 -3.15 20.50
N LYS A 274 25.46 -1.84 20.22
CA LYS A 274 25.98 -1.29 18.96
C LYS A 274 25.21 -1.77 17.72
N ILE A 275 23.90 -1.99 17.87
CA ILE A 275 22.98 -2.33 16.78
C ILE A 275 22.46 -1.02 16.16
N ASP A 276 22.32 -0.97 14.84
CA ASP A 276 21.75 0.20 14.17
C ASP A 276 20.24 0.23 14.39
N PHE A 277 19.80 0.99 15.38
CA PHE A 277 18.37 1.10 15.72
C PHE A 277 17.53 1.66 14.57
N HIS A 278 18.05 2.63 13.80
CA HIS A 278 17.31 3.21 12.67
C HIS A 278 17.14 2.18 11.55
N GLY A 279 18.23 1.48 11.21
CA GLY A 279 18.17 0.36 10.27
C GLY A 279 17.26 -0.78 10.75
N SER A 280 17.17 -1.00 12.06
CA SER A 280 16.33 -2.03 12.68
C SER A 280 14.84 -1.73 12.55
N ILE A 281 14.40 -0.53 12.93
CA ILE A 281 12.97 -0.17 12.85
C ILE A 281 12.47 -0.14 11.40
N HIS A 282 13.31 0.31 10.47
CA HIS A 282 13.01 0.36 9.04
C HIS A 282 12.96 -1.03 8.41
N ALA A 283 13.88 -1.91 8.79
CA ALA A 283 13.83 -3.32 8.39
C ALA A 283 12.60 -4.04 8.98
N THR A 284 12.22 -3.73 10.23
CA THR A 284 11.02 -4.26 10.88
C THR A 284 9.76 -3.82 10.16
N GLU A 285 9.62 -2.55 9.82
CA GLU A 285 8.53 -2.02 8.99
C GLU A 285 8.39 -2.81 7.67
N HIS A 286 9.48 -2.94 6.91
CA HIS A 286 9.47 -3.69 5.66
C HIS A 286 9.11 -5.16 5.84
N SER A 287 9.64 -5.81 6.89
CA SER A 287 9.36 -7.21 7.17
C SER A 287 7.89 -7.46 7.48
N ILE A 288 7.27 -6.59 8.29
CA ILE A 288 5.85 -6.67 8.65
C ILE A 288 4.99 -6.46 7.41
N ILE A 289 5.25 -5.41 6.60
CA ILE A 289 4.50 -5.16 5.35
C ILE A 289 4.69 -6.30 4.35
N GLY A 290 5.89 -6.88 4.26
CA GLY A 290 6.20 -7.95 3.33
C GLY A 290 5.42 -9.24 3.58
N VAL A 291 5.11 -9.54 4.84
CA VAL A 291 4.35 -10.73 5.27
C VAL A 291 2.89 -10.43 5.63
N PHE A 292 2.48 -9.16 5.68
CA PHE A 292 1.11 -8.73 5.98
C PHE A 292 0.04 -9.49 5.18
N PRO A 293 0.22 -9.73 3.86
CA PRO A 293 -0.75 -10.46 3.06
C PRO A 293 -0.99 -11.91 3.47
N LEU A 294 -0.14 -12.50 4.32
CA LEU A 294 -0.37 -13.85 4.85
C LEU A 294 -1.61 -13.88 5.75
N GLU A 295 -1.86 -12.82 6.54
CA GLU A 295 -2.99 -12.78 7.48
C GLU A 295 -4.15 -11.91 7.01
N VAL A 296 -3.86 -10.92 6.19
CA VAL A 296 -4.82 -9.91 5.75
C VAL A 296 -4.72 -9.78 4.24
N PRO A 297 -5.67 -10.34 3.47
CA PRO A 297 -5.62 -10.31 2.01
C PRO A 297 -5.51 -8.89 1.50
N SER A 298 -4.40 -8.64 0.82
CA SER A 298 -4.05 -7.32 0.34
C SER A 298 -3.00 -7.48 -0.75
N ASP A 299 -3.03 -6.58 -1.74
CA ASP A 299 -1.85 -6.39 -2.55
C ASP A 299 -0.81 -5.61 -1.72
N ARG A 300 0.48 -5.86 -1.95
CA ARG A 300 1.52 -5.00 -1.36
C ARG A 300 1.35 -3.55 -1.79
N MET A 301 0.69 -3.30 -2.92
CA MET A 301 0.33 -1.97 -3.40
C MET A 301 -0.69 -1.26 -2.50
N ASP A 302 -1.50 -2.00 -1.74
CA ASP A 302 -2.57 -1.46 -0.91
C ASP A 302 -2.11 -1.02 0.49
N ILE A 303 -0.85 -1.29 0.85
CA ILE A 303 -0.27 -0.97 2.15
C ILE A 303 0.91 0.00 1.97
N GLY A 304 0.92 1.05 2.77
CA GLY A 304 2.05 1.95 2.97
C GLY A 304 2.66 1.79 4.36
N GLY A 305 3.85 2.35 4.53
CA GLY A 305 4.57 2.29 5.79
C GLY A 305 5.60 3.40 5.91
N TYR A 306 5.86 3.80 7.15
CA TYR A 306 6.96 4.68 7.47
C TYR A 306 7.41 4.48 8.92
N SER A 307 8.72 4.46 9.14
CA SER A 307 9.33 4.32 10.46
C SER A 307 10.04 5.61 10.87
N PHE A 308 9.73 6.09 12.06
CA PHE A 308 10.33 7.28 12.67
C PHE A 308 11.20 6.85 13.86
N PRO A 309 12.51 7.16 13.87
CA PRO A 309 13.33 7.04 15.08
C PRO A 309 12.81 7.93 16.23
N PHE A 310 12.12 9.02 15.88
CA PHE A 310 11.40 9.87 16.80
C PHE A 310 10.26 10.55 16.07
N HIS A 311 9.03 10.31 16.52
CA HIS A 311 7.83 10.94 15.98
C HIS A 311 7.31 12.01 16.94
N ASN A 312 7.01 13.19 16.40
CA ASN A 312 6.72 14.40 17.18
C ASN A 312 5.45 14.30 18.05
N GLN A 313 4.40 13.59 17.62
CA GLN A 313 3.18 13.49 18.43
C GLN A 313 3.25 12.37 19.47
N THR A 314 3.91 11.25 19.15
CA THR A 314 4.06 10.12 20.09
C THR A 314 5.23 10.33 21.06
N GLN A 315 6.16 11.25 20.74
CA GLN A 315 7.41 11.50 21.48
C GLN A 315 8.26 10.23 21.65
N LYS A 316 8.12 9.27 20.73
CA LYS A 316 8.76 7.95 20.75
C LYS A 316 9.19 7.55 19.35
N ALA A 317 10.03 6.52 19.25
CA ALA A 317 10.23 5.82 18.00
C ALA A 317 8.92 5.09 17.62
N THR A 318 8.47 5.24 16.38
CA THR A 318 7.16 4.72 15.94
C THR A 318 7.25 4.13 14.54
N ILE A 319 6.69 2.94 14.37
CA ILE A 319 6.49 2.32 13.05
C ILE A 319 5.02 2.48 12.68
N PHE A 320 4.72 3.16 11.57
CA PHE A 320 3.38 3.27 11.01
C PHE A 320 3.21 2.31 9.84
N ILE A 321 2.05 1.65 9.79
CA ILE A 321 1.57 0.87 8.67
C ILE A 321 0.15 1.36 8.38
N TYR A 322 -0.12 1.77 7.15
CA TYR A 322 -1.36 2.46 6.81
C TYR A 322 -1.95 1.95 5.50
N ASP A 323 -3.26 2.10 5.34
CA ASP A 323 -3.95 1.75 4.10
C ASP A 323 -3.57 2.77 3.02
N GLY A 324 -3.11 2.31 1.86
CA GLY A 324 -2.65 3.13 0.73
C GLY A 324 -3.77 3.86 -0.05
N TYR A 325 -4.96 3.96 0.53
CA TYR A 325 -6.14 4.57 -0.09
C TYR A 325 -6.77 5.63 0.83
N PRO A 326 -7.27 6.75 0.28
CA PRO A 326 -8.02 7.72 1.04
C PRO A 326 -9.21 7.10 1.78
N GLY A 327 -9.39 7.45 3.05
CA GLY A 327 -10.43 6.95 3.95
C GLY A 327 -10.15 5.56 4.55
N GLY A 328 -9.15 4.83 4.04
CA GLY A 328 -8.83 3.47 4.46
C GLY A 328 -9.82 2.41 3.95
N ILE A 329 -9.32 1.22 3.66
CA ILE A 329 -10.10 0.07 3.16
C ILE A 329 -10.18 -1.08 4.18
N GLY A 330 -9.73 -0.85 5.41
CA GLY A 330 -9.86 -1.75 6.55
C GLY A 330 -8.74 -2.79 6.66
N ILE A 331 -7.70 -2.70 5.83
CA ILE A 331 -6.56 -3.64 5.86
C ILE A 331 -5.84 -3.53 7.21
N THR A 332 -5.48 -2.32 7.61
CA THR A 332 -4.80 -2.06 8.88
C THR A 332 -5.67 -2.26 10.10
N LYS A 333 -7.01 -2.09 9.97
CA LYS A 333 -7.97 -2.45 11.02
C LYS A 333 -7.92 -3.96 11.29
N ALA A 334 -7.99 -4.78 10.25
CA ALA A 334 -7.87 -6.23 10.37
C ALA A 334 -6.47 -6.66 10.85
N GLY A 335 -5.42 -6.00 10.35
CA GLY A 335 -4.04 -6.27 10.77
C GLY A 335 -3.77 -5.90 12.22
N PHE A 336 -4.40 -4.87 12.77
CA PHE A 336 -4.32 -4.53 14.19
C PHE A 336 -4.84 -5.67 15.09
N GLU A 337 -5.96 -6.27 14.71
CA GLU A 337 -6.52 -7.42 15.44
C GLU A 337 -5.61 -8.66 15.35
N ARG A 338 -4.93 -8.85 14.21
CA ARG A 338 -4.08 -10.03 13.91
C ARG A 338 -2.58 -9.76 14.03
N ILE A 339 -2.16 -8.66 14.65
CA ILE A 339 -0.77 -8.15 14.60
C ILE A 339 0.26 -9.14 15.14
N GLU A 340 -0.13 -9.91 16.15
CA GLU A 340 0.69 -10.89 16.87
C GLU A 340 1.14 -11.98 15.89
N LYS A 341 0.19 -12.51 15.11
CA LYS A 341 0.44 -13.50 14.07
C LYS A 341 1.30 -12.94 12.94
N ILE A 342 1.08 -11.69 12.55
CA ILE A 342 1.89 -11.01 11.52
C ILE A 342 3.35 -10.90 11.97
N ILE A 343 3.59 -10.55 13.25
CA ILE A 343 4.93 -10.47 13.83
C ILE A 343 5.60 -11.85 13.86
N GLU A 344 4.88 -12.91 14.22
CA GLU A 344 5.41 -14.29 14.16
C GLU A 344 5.92 -14.65 12.76
N TYR A 345 5.15 -14.37 11.70
CA TYR A 345 5.61 -14.62 10.33
C TYR A 345 6.79 -13.74 9.93
N ALA A 346 6.84 -12.49 10.41
CA ALA A 346 7.95 -11.59 10.14
C ALA A 346 9.24 -12.15 10.75
N ILE A 347 9.20 -12.59 12.01
CA ILE A 347 10.33 -13.26 12.69
C ILE A 347 10.77 -14.47 11.86
N GLU A 348 9.83 -15.38 11.56
CA GLU A 348 10.14 -16.62 10.87
C GLU A 348 10.76 -16.36 9.48
N THR A 349 10.23 -15.39 8.74
CA THR A 349 10.68 -15.05 7.40
C THR A 349 12.10 -14.49 7.41
N VAL A 350 12.38 -13.55 8.33
CA VAL A 350 13.68 -12.88 8.42
C VAL A 350 14.76 -13.83 8.95
N GLU A 351 14.47 -14.63 9.99
CA GLU A 351 15.41 -15.58 10.57
C GLU A 351 15.82 -16.69 9.60
N ASN A 352 14.85 -17.28 8.90
CA ASN A 352 15.14 -18.36 7.96
C ASN A 352 15.79 -17.86 6.66
N CYS A 353 15.83 -16.54 6.44
CA CYS A 353 16.46 -15.95 5.26
C CYS A 353 17.98 -16.15 5.26
N LYS A 354 18.52 -16.76 4.20
CA LYS A 354 19.96 -17.07 4.08
C LYS A 354 20.83 -15.87 3.72
N CYS A 355 20.25 -14.70 3.44
CA CYS A 355 21.03 -13.50 3.15
C CYS A 355 21.71 -12.97 4.41
N GLU A 356 22.88 -12.35 4.27
CA GLU A 356 23.62 -11.78 5.39
C GLU A 356 23.09 -10.39 5.78
N ILE A 357 22.99 -9.50 4.78
CA ILE A 357 22.73 -8.06 4.98
C ILE A 357 21.25 -7.65 4.82
N GLY A 358 20.40 -8.57 4.34
CA GLY A 358 19.04 -8.26 3.92
C GLY A 358 18.84 -8.34 2.40
N CYS A 359 17.64 -8.78 1.99
CA CYS A 359 17.27 -8.93 0.58
C CYS A 359 15.76 -8.69 0.39
N PRO A 360 15.25 -8.67 -0.85
CA PRO A 360 13.81 -8.53 -1.15
C PRO A 360 12.94 -9.65 -0.54
N SER A 361 13.55 -10.76 -0.11
CA SER A 361 12.85 -11.85 0.54
C SER A 361 12.70 -11.70 2.06
N CYS A 362 13.19 -10.62 2.67
CA CYS A 362 13.05 -10.43 4.12
C CYS A 362 12.83 -8.99 4.54
N ILE A 363 13.74 -8.07 4.23
CA ILE A 363 13.74 -6.71 4.83
C ILE A 363 13.85 -5.58 3.79
N GLN A 364 13.84 -5.89 2.50
CA GLN A 364 13.80 -4.86 1.46
C GLN A 364 12.38 -4.72 0.90
N SER A 365 11.95 -3.49 0.73
CA SER A 365 10.69 -3.12 0.09
C SER A 365 10.95 -2.47 -1.27
N PRO A 366 10.23 -2.85 -2.33
CA PRO A 366 10.30 -2.15 -3.62
C PRO A 366 9.71 -0.73 -3.55
N LYS A 367 8.92 -0.43 -2.52
CA LYS A 367 8.28 0.87 -2.29
C LYS A 367 9.08 1.79 -1.36
N CYS A 368 10.27 1.40 -0.93
CA CYS A 368 11.04 2.22 0.01
C CYS A 368 11.53 3.52 -0.66
N GLY A 369 11.02 4.67 -0.21
CA GLY A 369 11.47 6.01 -0.66
C GLY A 369 12.94 6.31 -0.32
N ASN A 370 13.50 5.61 0.66
CA ASN A 370 14.89 5.76 1.11
C ASN A 370 15.85 4.72 0.50
N ASN A 371 15.53 4.15 -0.67
CA ASN A 371 16.40 3.22 -1.39
C ASN A 371 16.84 2.00 -0.55
N ASN A 372 15.98 1.54 0.37
CA ASN A 372 16.28 0.44 1.29
C ASN A 372 17.53 0.70 2.15
N ARG A 373 17.73 1.94 2.61
CA ARG A 373 18.85 2.34 3.46
C ARG A 373 18.43 3.34 4.55
N PRO A 374 18.93 3.19 5.79
CA PRO A 374 19.67 2.03 6.31
C PRO A 374 18.75 0.83 6.53
N LEU A 375 19.30 -0.38 6.58
CA LEU A 375 18.60 -1.61 6.96
C LEU A 375 19.54 -2.48 7.80
N ASP A 376 19.06 -2.96 8.94
CA ASP A 376 19.79 -3.88 9.82
C ASP A 376 18.97 -5.15 10.05
N LYS A 377 19.41 -6.26 9.45
CA LYS A 377 18.73 -7.56 9.56
C LYS A 377 18.78 -8.12 10.99
N ASN A 378 19.94 -8.06 11.64
CA ASN A 378 20.10 -8.66 12.97
C ASN A 378 19.34 -7.84 14.01
N GLY A 379 19.39 -6.51 13.87
CA GLY A 379 18.59 -5.61 14.70
C GLY A 379 17.09 -5.75 14.46
N CYS A 380 16.64 -6.00 13.23
CA CYS A 380 15.26 -6.35 12.92
C CYS A 380 14.79 -7.62 13.67
N ILE A 381 15.58 -8.70 13.65
CA ILE A 381 15.27 -9.94 14.37
C ILE A 381 15.17 -9.69 15.88
N GLU A 382 16.16 -9.02 16.47
CA GLU A 382 16.15 -8.69 17.90
C GLU A 382 14.93 -7.83 18.26
N LEU A 383 14.56 -6.85 17.42
CA LEU A 383 13.42 -5.98 17.67
C LEU A 383 12.11 -6.76 17.58
N LEU A 384 11.90 -7.53 16.51
CA LEU A 384 10.71 -8.35 16.33
C LEU A 384 10.52 -9.35 17.47
N LYS A 385 11.59 -10.03 17.92
CA LYS A 385 11.53 -10.92 19.08
C LYS A 385 11.17 -10.19 20.37
N THR A 386 11.81 -9.04 20.60
CA THR A 386 11.51 -8.22 21.79
C THR A 386 10.06 -7.74 21.79
N ILE A 387 9.50 -7.42 20.60
CA ILE A 387 8.09 -7.10 20.46
C ILE A 387 7.24 -8.34 20.77
N SER A 388 7.54 -9.49 20.16
CA SER A 388 6.78 -10.73 20.35
C SER A 388 6.79 -11.26 21.79
N GLU A 389 7.84 -11.03 22.56
CA GLU A 389 7.92 -11.40 23.98
C GLU A 389 7.03 -10.51 24.89
N SER A 390 6.53 -9.40 24.36
CA SER A 390 5.72 -8.41 25.10
C SER A 390 4.21 -8.46 24.83
N ILE A 391 3.81 -9.30 23.88
CA ILE A 391 2.44 -9.61 23.50
C ILE A 391 2.07 -10.92 24.20
#